data_AF-Q8RKF3-F1
#
_entry.id   AF-Q8RKF3-F1
#
_cell.length_a   1.000
_cell.length_b   1.000
_cell.length_c   1.000
_cell.angle_alpha   90.00
_cell.angle_beta   90.00
_cell.angle_gamma   90.00
#
_symmetry.space_group_name_H-M   'P 1'
#
loop_
_entity.id
_entity.type
_entity.pdbx_description
1 polymer ?
#
loop_
_entity_poly.entity_id
_entity_poly.type
_entity_poly.pdbx_seq_one_letter_code
_entity_poly.pdbx_strand_id
1 'polypeptide(L)'
;SNVAYGRTIYVKLETTSKSSHVKAAFKALINNQDISSNAEYKDILNQSSFTATVLGGGAQEHNKIITKDFDEIRNIIKNNSVVIVPQNPRYPISYTTTFFKEHSIASVNYKPGYIGNNCQPGYTNGKIVQDHSGGHFAQFQVTWDEVSYDEKGNEIVEHKAWEGNNRDRTAHFNTKIYLKGNARNISVKIRECTGLAWEWWRDV
;
A
#
# COMPACT_ATOMS: atom_id res chain seq x y z
N SER A 1 -15.13 36.96 20.56
CA SER A 1 -14.89 35.62 21.12
C SER A 1 -16.13 34.75 20.94
N ASN A 2 -15.97 33.47 20.64
CA ASN A 2 -17.09 32.53 20.46
C ASN A 2 -16.72 31.14 21.01
N VAL A 3 -17.70 30.37 21.47
CA VAL A 3 -17.52 28.99 21.95
C VAL A 3 -18.45 28.07 21.20
N ALA A 4 -17.89 27.05 20.54
CA ALA A 4 -18.64 26.01 19.87
C ALA A 4 -18.84 24.83 20.83
N TYR A 5 -20.08 24.34 20.90
CA TYR A 5 -20.47 23.21 21.75
C TYR A 5 -20.90 22.03 20.89
N GLY A 6 -20.44 20.83 21.23
CA GLY A 6 -20.75 19.64 20.46
C GLY A 6 -19.96 18.41 20.92
N ARG A 7 -19.51 17.64 19.94
CA ARG A 7 -18.69 16.44 20.12
C ARG A 7 -17.73 16.29 18.94
N THR A 8 -16.61 15.63 19.18
CA THR A 8 -15.58 15.38 18.17
C THR A 8 -15.37 13.88 18.06
N ILE A 9 -15.39 13.36 16.84
CA ILE A 9 -15.12 11.95 16.56
C ILE A 9 -13.78 11.87 15.86
N TYR A 10 -12.82 11.18 16.48
CA TYR A 10 -11.54 10.88 15.87
C TYR A 10 -11.60 9.48 15.28
N VAL A 11 -11.25 9.36 14.00
CA VAL A 11 -11.15 8.07 13.32
C VAL A 11 -9.69 7.85 12.91
N LYS A 12 -9.12 6.74 13.36
CA LYS A 12 -7.81 6.25 12.94
C LYS A 12 -8.01 5.08 11.98
N LEU A 13 -7.42 5.18 10.80
CA LEU A 13 -7.33 4.11 9.82
C LEU A 13 -5.88 3.64 9.78
N GLU A 14 -5.64 2.37 10.04
CA GLU A 14 -4.30 1.77 10.12
C GLU A 14 -4.25 0.52 9.24
N THR A 15 -3.15 0.31 8.53
CA THR A 15 -2.95 -0.87 7.66
C THR A 15 -1.51 -1.35 7.72
N THR A 16 -1.31 -2.64 7.54
CA THR A 16 0.02 -3.24 7.34
C THR A 16 0.43 -3.29 5.87
N SER A 17 -0.47 -2.93 4.96
CA SER A 17 -0.20 -2.92 3.53
C SER A 17 0.88 -1.90 3.15
N LYS A 18 1.80 -2.32 2.30
CA LYS A 18 2.87 -1.48 1.74
C LYS A 18 2.52 -0.91 0.36
N SER A 19 1.26 -1.00 -0.07
CA SER A 19 0.83 -0.45 -1.35
C SER A 19 0.94 1.08 -1.36
N SER A 20 1.32 1.65 -2.50
CA SER A 20 1.27 3.10 -2.75
C SER A 20 -0.17 3.64 -2.80
N HIS A 21 -1.17 2.77 -2.97
CA HIS A 21 -2.57 3.13 -3.14
C HIS A 21 -3.38 3.17 -1.83
N VAL A 22 -2.74 2.97 -0.67
CA VAL A 22 -3.40 3.00 0.66
C VAL A 22 -4.22 4.28 0.88
N LYS A 23 -3.63 5.46 0.57
CA LYS A 23 -4.32 6.75 0.73
C LYS A 23 -5.56 6.86 -0.16
N ALA A 24 -5.49 6.33 -1.39
CA ALA A 24 -6.60 6.33 -2.33
C ALA A 24 -7.70 5.36 -1.88
N ALA A 25 -7.33 4.16 -1.44
CA ALA A 25 -8.25 3.16 -0.90
C ALA A 25 -9.01 3.69 0.33
N PHE A 26 -8.32 4.32 1.28
CA PHE A 26 -8.97 4.95 2.44
C PHE A 26 -9.89 6.11 2.07
N LYS A 27 -9.51 6.94 1.08
CA LYS A 27 -10.37 8.03 0.61
C LYS A 27 -11.64 7.49 -0.06
N ALA A 28 -11.51 6.45 -0.88
CA ALA A 28 -12.64 5.77 -1.52
C ALA A 28 -13.58 5.16 -0.48
N LEU A 29 -13.01 4.51 0.56
CA LEU A 29 -13.77 3.96 1.68
C LEU A 29 -14.56 5.07 2.41
N ILE A 30 -13.93 6.17 2.80
CA ILE A 30 -14.61 7.27 3.50
C ILE A 30 -15.77 7.81 2.65
N ASN A 31 -15.54 8.02 1.35
CA ASN A 31 -16.52 8.57 0.42
C ASN A 31 -17.63 7.59 0.01
N ASN A 32 -17.62 6.35 0.52
CA ASN A 32 -18.59 5.31 0.18
C ASN A 32 -18.64 4.99 -1.32
N GLN A 33 -17.47 5.02 -1.98
CA GLN A 33 -17.35 4.61 -3.38
C GLN A 33 -17.39 3.08 -3.48
N ASP A 34 -17.98 2.57 -4.57
CA ASP A 34 -17.94 1.14 -4.84
C ASP A 34 -16.52 0.72 -5.23
N ILE A 35 -15.89 0.00 -4.31
CA ILE A 35 -14.54 -0.55 -4.41
C ILE A 35 -14.57 -2.07 -4.57
N SER A 36 -15.76 -2.66 -4.73
CA SER A 36 -15.95 -4.11 -4.82
C SER A 36 -15.31 -4.73 -6.06
N SER A 37 -15.05 -3.93 -7.11
CA SER A 37 -14.37 -4.37 -8.33
C SER A 37 -12.84 -4.29 -8.25
N ASN A 38 -12.29 -3.55 -7.27
CA ASN A 38 -10.84 -3.35 -7.16
C ASN A 38 -10.23 -4.34 -6.15
N ALA A 39 -9.59 -5.39 -6.67
CA ALA A 39 -8.94 -6.43 -5.86
C ALA A 39 -7.82 -5.89 -4.96
N GLU A 40 -7.07 -4.89 -5.44
CA GLU A 40 -5.99 -4.28 -4.65
C GLU A 40 -6.56 -3.53 -3.44
N TYR A 41 -7.65 -2.78 -3.63
CA TYR A 41 -8.27 -2.02 -2.53
C TYR A 41 -8.88 -2.97 -1.50
N LYS A 42 -9.45 -4.10 -1.94
CA LYS A 42 -9.91 -5.16 -1.03
C LYS A 42 -8.77 -5.73 -0.20
N ASP A 43 -7.63 -6.03 -0.79
CA ASP A 43 -6.48 -6.57 -0.05
C ASP A 43 -5.98 -5.57 1.01
N ILE A 44 -5.86 -4.29 0.63
CA ILE A 44 -5.50 -3.21 1.56
C ILE A 44 -6.47 -3.15 2.74
N LEU A 45 -7.78 -3.17 2.47
CA LEU A 45 -8.81 -3.06 3.50
C LEU A 45 -8.90 -4.29 4.40
N ASN A 46 -8.69 -5.49 3.85
CA ASN A 46 -8.62 -6.73 4.64
C ASN A 46 -7.45 -6.71 5.63
N GLN A 47 -6.35 -6.04 5.27
CA GLN A 47 -5.17 -5.81 6.11
C GLN A 47 -5.29 -4.55 7.00
N SER A 48 -6.46 -3.90 7.02
CA SER A 48 -6.69 -2.66 7.76
C SER A 48 -7.45 -2.88 9.07
N SER A 49 -7.28 -1.93 9.98
CA SER A 49 -8.01 -1.81 11.25
C SER A 49 -8.46 -0.37 11.43
N PHE A 50 -9.70 -0.20 11.87
CA PHE A 50 -10.31 1.10 12.10
C PHE A 50 -10.57 1.31 13.58
N THR A 51 -10.27 2.50 14.08
CA THR A 51 -10.56 2.87 15.46
C THR A 51 -11.30 4.20 15.48
N ALA A 52 -12.47 4.25 16.10
CA ALA A 52 -13.18 5.50 16.38
C ALA A 52 -13.15 5.79 17.88
N THR A 53 -12.90 7.05 18.22
CA THR A 53 -13.01 7.58 19.57
C THR A 53 -13.91 8.81 19.56
N VAL A 54 -14.94 8.81 20.41
CA VAL A 54 -15.85 9.94 20.57
C VAL A 54 -15.46 10.73 21.83
N LEU A 55 -15.18 12.02 21.66
CA LEU A 55 -14.91 12.97 22.74
C LEU A 55 -16.01 14.03 22.81
N GLY A 56 -16.38 14.45 24.01
CA GLY A 56 -17.40 15.46 24.24
C GLY A 56 -18.68 14.90 24.88
N GLY A 57 -19.79 15.62 24.73
CA GLY A 57 -20.94 15.43 25.60
C GLY A 57 -21.94 14.36 25.18
N GLY A 58 -22.33 13.54 26.17
CA GLY A 58 -23.24 12.40 26.02
C GLY A 58 -22.56 11.07 25.70
N ALA A 59 -21.24 11.02 25.50
CA ALA A 59 -20.50 9.76 25.57
C ALA A 59 -20.34 9.40 27.06
N GLN A 60 -20.80 8.21 27.47
CA GLN A 60 -20.82 7.73 28.87
C GLN A 60 -19.41 7.50 29.49
N GLU A 61 -18.41 8.32 29.16
CA GLU A 61 -16.97 8.08 29.16
C GLU A 61 -16.48 7.65 27.76
N HIS A 62 -15.31 8.14 27.37
CA HIS A 62 -14.78 8.10 26.01
C HIS A 62 -14.83 6.69 25.38
N ASN A 63 -15.83 6.47 24.52
CA ASN A 63 -15.99 5.18 23.85
C ASN A 63 -14.96 5.03 22.73
N LYS A 64 -14.07 4.04 22.90
CA LYS A 64 -13.13 3.60 21.88
C LYS A 64 -13.66 2.31 21.27
N ILE A 65 -13.94 2.34 19.97
CA ILE A 65 -14.37 1.16 19.22
C ILE A 65 -13.26 0.83 18.23
N ILE A 66 -12.82 -0.43 18.25
CA ILE A 66 -11.85 -0.98 17.31
C ILE A 66 -12.59 -2.00 16.49
N THR A 67 -12.63 -1.81 15.17
CA THR A 67 -13.38 -2.65 14.26
C THR A 67 -12.67 -2.79 12.93
N LYS A 68 -12.95 -3.89 12.24
CA LYS A 68 -12.55 -4.08 10.84
C LYS A 68 -13.64 -3.66 9.87
N ASP A 69 -14.86 -3.48 10.35
CA ASP A 69 -15.98 -3.05 9.53
C ASP A 69 -16.12 -1.52 9.60
N PHE A 70 -15.99 -0.87 8.45
CA PHE A 70 -16.14 0.57 8.37
C PHE A 70 -17.59 1.02 8.52
N ASP A 71 -18.57 0.15 8.29
CA ASP A 71 -19.98 0.49 8.45
C ASP A 71 -20.36 0.68 9.93
N GLU A 72 -19.68 0.00 10.86
CA GLU A 72 -19.79 0.32 12.29
C GLU A 72 -19.32 1.74 12.60
N ILE A 73 -18.21 2.17 12.00
CA ILE A 73 -17.71 3.55 12.11
C ILE A 73 -18.72 4.54 11.53
N ARG A 74 -19.33 4.23 10.37
CA ARG A 74 -20.39 5.06 9.79
C ARG A 74 -21.60 5.15 10.71
N ASN A 75 -22.01 4.05 11.33
CA ASN A 75 -23.12 4.03 12.27
C ASN A 75 -22.82 4.87 13.50
N ILE A 76 -21.59 4.82 14.03
CA ILE A 76 -21.16 5.69 15.13
C ILE A 76 -21.24 7.16 14.71
N ILE A 77 -20.72 7.52 13.53
CA ILE A 77 -20.81 8.89 13.01
C ILE A 77 -22.28 9.29 12.90
N LYS A 78 -23.14 8.48 12.27
CA LYS A 78 -24.57 8.75 12.10
C LYS A 78 -25.31 8.91 13.42
N ASN A 79 -25.11 7.99 14.37
CA ASN A 79 -25.77 8.01 15.68
C ASN A 79 -25.33 9.22 16.51
N ASN A 80 -24.06 9.63 16.39
CA ASN A 80 -23.54 10.82 17.06
C ASN A 80 -23.84 12.13 16.30
N SER A 81 -24.28 12.06 15.04
CA SER A 81 -24.67 13.22 14.23
C SER A 81 -26.07 13.72 14.57
N VAL A 82 -26.91 12.90 15.21
CA VAL A 82 -28.29 13.28 15.53
C VAL A 82 -28.31 14.20 16.76
N VAL A 83 -28.66 15.46 16.53
CA VAL A 83 -28.69 16.57 17.50
C VAL A 83 -30.04 16.67 18.24
N ILE A 84 -30.85 15.62 18.23
CA ILE A 84 -32.26 15.68 18.68
C ILE A 84 -32.47 14.74 19.87
N VAL A 85 -31.88 15.05 21.02
CA VAL A 85 -32.37 14.51 22.30
C VAL A 85 -31.94 15.42 23.47
N PRO A 86 -32.84 15.76 24.42
CA PRO A 86 -32.47 16.38 25.71
C PRO A 86 -31.50 15.54 26.55
N GLN A 87 -31.29 14.27 26.19
CA GLN A 87 -30.46 13.29 26.89
C GLN A 87 -28.96 13.39 26.56
N ASN A 88 -28.57 14.23 25.60
CA ASN A 88 -27.18 14.40 25.18
C ASN A 88 -26.63 15.77 25.62
N PRO A 89 -25.97 15.88 26.79
CA PRO A 89 -25.37 17.15 27.24
C PRO A 89 -24.34 17.63 26.21
N ARG A 90 -24.24 18.94 25.98
CA ARG A 90 -23.24 19.52 25.06
C ARG A 90 -22.08 20.10 25.85
N TYR A 91 -20.86 19.69 25.49
CA TYR A 91 -19.63 20.26 26.06
C TYR A 91 -18.93 21.16 25.04
N PRO A 92 -18.16 22.17 25.49
CA PRO A 92 -17.39 23.02 24.58
C PRO A 92 -16.30 22.21 23.89
N ILE A 93 -16.19 22.33 22.56
CA ILE A 93 -15.22 21.59 21.72
C ILE A 93 -14.16 22.49 21.10
N SER A 94 -14.48 23.76 20.85
CA SER A 94 -13.55 24.75 20.32
C SER A 94 -13.99 26.15 20.71
N TYR A 95 -13.05 27.07 20.77
CA TYR A 95 -13.31 28.47 21.10
C TYR A 95 -12.41 29.39 20.29
N THR A 96 -12.89 30.61 20.05
CA THR A 96 -12.11 31.70 19.45
C THR A 96 -11.98 32.83 20.45
N THR A 97 -10.78 33.37 20.60
CA THR A 97 -10.49 34.51 21.48
C THR A 97 -10.13 35.73 20.66
N THR A 98 -10.31 36.90 21.26
CA THR A 98 -9.93 38.20 20.68
C THR A 98 -8.93 38.90 21.59
N PHE A 99 -7.94 39.58 21.01
CA PHE A 99 -7.01 40.40 21.77
C PHE A 99 -7.74 41.62 22.34
N PHE A 100 -7.59 41.86 23.64
CA PHE A 100 -8.28 42.96 24.33
C PHE A 100 -7.88 44.35 23.77
N LYS A 101 -6.63 44.51 23.37
CA LYS A 101 -6.09 45.79 22.89
C LYS A 101 -6.64 46.21 21.52
N GLU A 102 -6.71 45.26 20.59
CA GLU A 102 -6.95 45.52 19.16
C GLU A 102 -8.29 44.98 18.66
N HIS A 103 -9.02 44.26 19.53
CA HIS A 103 -10.25 43.53 19.19
C HIS A 103 -10.09 42.56 18.01
N SER A 104 -8.85 42.20 17.65
CA SER A 104 -8.49 41.28 16.57
C SER A 104 -8.57 39.82 17.02
N ILE A 105 -8.80 38.88 16.09
CA ILE A 105 -8.91 37.45 16.39
C ILE A 105 -7.52 36.87 16.67
N ALA A 106 -7.36 36.19 17.81
CA ALA A 106 -6.12 35.52 18.15
C ALA A 106 -5.92 34.26 17.29
N SER A 107 -4.75 34.15 16.67
CA SER A 107 -4.38 33.03 15.81
C SER A 107 -3.13 32.33 16.36
N VAL A 108 -3.16 31.00 16.43
CA VAL A 108 -2.01 30.18 16.83
C VAL A 108 -1.22 29.83 15.58
N ASN A 109 -0.02 30.41 15.43
CA ASN A 109 0.88 30.09 14.33
C ASN A 109 1.79 28.91 14.73
N TYR A 110 1.50 27.73 14.20
CA TYR A 110 2.29 26.52 14.41
C TYR A 110 2.91 26.05 13.10
N LYS A 111 4.25 25.95 13.06
CA LYS A 111 5.03 25.52 11.87
C LYS A 111 5.97 24.36 12.22
N PRO A 112 5.45 23.13 12.33
CA PRO A 112 6.28 21.96 12.58
C PRO A 112 7.01 21.53 11.29
N GLY A 113 8.25 21.06 11.42
CA GLY A 113 8.87 20.23 10.39
C GLY A 113 8.42 18.78 10.55
N TYR A 114 8.14 18.10 9.44
CA TYR A 114 7.81 16.67 9.46
C TYR A 114 8.47 15.97 8.28
N ILE A 115 8.80 14.68 8.45
CA ILE A 115 9.30 13.82 7.39
C ILE A 115 8.14 12.95 6.91
N GLY A 116 7.78 13.09 5.64
CA GLY A 116 6.80 12.23 5.00
C GLY A 116 7.47 10.93 4.54
N ASN A 117 7.22 9.83 5.25
CA ASN A 117 7.72 8.52 4.84
C ASN A 117 6.77 7.92 3.80
N ASN A 118 7.24 7.78 2.56
CA ASN A 118 6.56 6.97 1.56
C ASN A 118 7.28 5.63 1.47
N CYS A 119 6.59 4.54 1.80
CA CYS A 119 7.13 3.20 1.58
C CYS A 119 7.10 2.90 0.07
N GLN A 120 8.20 2.34 -0.44
CA GLN A 120 8.17 1.73 -1.77
C GLN A 120 7.25 0.49 -1.74
N PRO A 121 6.57 0.16 -2.86
CA PRO A 121 5.74 -1.02 -2.95
C PRO A 121 6.49 -2.27 -2.51
N GLY A 122 5.85 -3.11 -1.70
CA GLY A 122 6.41 -4.42 -1.36
C GLY A 122 6.44 -5.29 -2.60
N TYR A 123 7.62 -5.47 -3.20
CA TYR A 123 7.78 -6.39 -4.31
C TYR A 123 7.77 -7.84 -3.82
N THR A 124 6.92 -8.67 -4.40
CA THR A 124 6.82 -10.10 -4.09
C THR A 124 7.90 -10.90 -4.80
N ASN A 125 8.41 -11.94 -4.17
CA ASN A 125 9.32 -12.89 -4.81
C ASN A 125 8.63 -13.61 -5.98
N GLY A 126 9.37 -13.84 -7.05
CA GLY A 126 8.92 -14.54 -8.25
C GLY A 126 9.62 -15.88 -8.44
N LYS A 127 9.09 -16.70 -9.34
CA LYS A 127 9.78 -17.89 -9.84
C LYS A 127 9.59 -18.01 -11.35
N ILE A 128 10.65 -18.35 -12.06
CA ILE A 128 10.60 -18.77 -13.46
C ILE A 128 10.69 -20.28 -13.47
N VAL A 129 9.68 -20.92 -14.07
CA VAL A 129 9.70 -22.37 -14.32
C VAL A 129 10.04 -22.56 -15.78
N GLN A 130 11.14 -23.23 -16.05
CA GLN A 130 11.54 -23.63 -17.40
C GLN A 130 11.19 -25.10 -17.57
N ASP A 131 10.47 -25.41 -18.64
CA ASP A 131 10.06 -26.77 -18.98
C ASP A 131 10.32 -27.01 -20.47
N HIS A 132 11.23 -27.94 -20.77
CA HIS A 132 11.63 -28.29 -22.13
C HIS A 132 11.28 -29.74 -22.43
N SER A 133 10.34 -29.92 -23.36
CA SER A 133 9.88 -31.20 -23.87
C SER A 133 10.13 -31.36 -25.38
N GLY A 134 10.80 -30.40 -26.02
CA GLY A 134 11.07 -30.43 -27.45
C GLY A 134 12.12 -31.47 -27.85
N GLY A 135 11.92 -32.15 -28.98
CA GLY A 135 12.87 -33.12 -29.54
C GLY A 135 14.15 -32.51 -30.13
N HIS A 136 14.59 -31.37 -29.60
CA HIS A 136 15.77 -30.62 -30.02
C HIS A 136 16.59 -30.20 -28.78
N PHE A 137 17.85 -29.80 -29.01
CA PHE A 137 18.65 -29.18 -27.95
C PHE A 137 18.22 -27.73 -27.77
N ALA A 138 18.01 -27.30 -26.53
CA ALA A 138 17.69 -25.92 -26.19
C ALA A 138 18.77 -25.31 -25.30
N GLN A 139 19.09 -24.04 -25.52
CA GLN A 139 19.87 -23.20 -24.62
C GLN A 139 18.96 -22.13 -24.05
N PHE A 140 19.08 -21.89 -22.74
CA PHE A 140 18.37 -20.82 -22.07
C PHE A 140 19.38 -19.73 -21.70
N GLN A 141 18.95 -18.48 -21.82
CA GLN A 141 19.68 -17.32 -21.33
C GLN A 141 18.72 -16.49 -20.48
N VAL A 142 18.88 -16.58 -19.17
CA VAL A 142 18.09 -15.81 -18.19
C VAL A 142 19.02 -14.83 -17.47
N THR A 143 18.67 -13.56 -17.51
CA THR A 143 19.39 -12.47 -16.85
C THR A 143 18.40 -11.54 -16.16
N TRP A 144 18.78 -10.95 -15.04
CA TRP A 144 17.99 -9.97 -14.31
C TRP A 144 18.91 -9.01 -13.55
N ASP A 145 18.37 -7.86 -13.15
CA ASP A 145 19.08 -6.89 -12.34
C ASP A 145 18.52 -6.92 -10.90
N GLU A 146 19.35 -7.07 -9.88
CA GLU A 146 18.95 -6.89 -8.49
C GLU A 146 19.21 -5.45 -8.05
N VAL A 147 18.17 -4.72 -7.65
CA VAL A 147 18.30 -3.33 -7.15
C VAL A 147 18.42 -3.33 -5.63
N SER A 148 19.37 -2.57 -5.12
CA SER A 148 19.57 -2.27 -3.70
C SER A 148 19.81 -0.78 -3.52
N TYR A 149 19.75 -0.29 -2.28
CA TYR A 149 19.92 1.13 -1.96
C TYR A 149 21.07 1.31 -0.98
N ASP A 150 21.94 2.29 -1.22
CA ASP A 150 23.01 2.66 -0.28
C ASP A 150 22.46 3.46 0.92
N GLU A 151 23.32 3.74 1.91
CA GLU A 151 22.95 4.54 3.10
C GLU A 151 22.49 5.98 2.76
N LYS A 152 22.79 6.46 1.54
CA LYS A 152 22.41 7.78 1.03
C LYS A 152 21.14 7.74 0.17
N GLY A 153 20.58 6.55 -0.08
CA GLY A 153 19.41 6.35 -0.92
C GLY A 153 19.67 6.26 -2.42
N ASN A 154 20.92 6.11 -2.86
CA ASN A 154 21.26 5.90 -4.27
C ASN A 154 21.01 4.44 -4.68
N GLU A 155 20.53 4.24 -5.91
CA GLU A 155 20.29 2.91 -6.47
C GLU A 155 21.60 2.23 -6.86
N ILE A 156 21.83 1.05 -6.29
CA ILE A 156 22.90 0.12 -6.67
C ILE A 156 22.25 -1.02 -7.46
N VAL A 157 22.62 -1.16 -8.72
CA VAL A 157 22.10 -2.19 -9.64
C VAL A 157 23.17 -3.27 -9.83
N GLU A 158 22.85 -4.50 -9.46
CA GLU A 158 23.73 -5.66 -9.64
C GLU A 158 23.16 -6.60 -10.71
N HIS A 159 23.89 -6.78 -11.81
CA HIS A 159 23.46 -7.69 -12.88
C HIS A 159 23.70 -9.15 -12.47
N LYS A 160 22.66 -9.97 -12.57
CA LYS A 160 22.67 -11.40 -12.27
C LYS A 160 22.30 -12.20 -13.52
N ALA A 161 22.90 -13.38 -13.63
CA ALA A 161 22.65 -14.33 -14.69
C ALA A 161 22.46 -15.71 -14.08
N TRP A 162 21.60 -16.53 -14.71
CA TRP A 162 21.43 -17.91 -14.28
C TRP A 162 22.68 -18.75 -14.62
N GLU A 163 23.15 -19.56 -13.67
CA GLU A 163 24.35 -20.41 -13.82
C GLU A 163 24.26 -21.41 -14.98
N GLY A 164 23.03 -21.77 -15.37
CA GLY A 164 22.75 -22.68 -16.48
C GLY A 164 22.75 -22.03 -17.85
N ASN A 165 23.09 -20.74 -17.96
CA ASN A 165 23.06 -20.00 -19.22
C ASN A 165 23.99 -20.62 -20.27
N ASN A 166 23.53 -20.66 -21.53
CA ASN A 166 24.26 -21.19 -22.70
C ASN A 166 24.68 -22.67 -22.57
N ARG A 167 24.04 -23.44 -21.69
CA ARG A 167 24.24 -24.90 -21.62
C ARG A 167 23.17 -25.62 -22.42
N ASP A 168 23.60 -26.59 -23.21
CA ASP A 168 22.70 -27.42 -24.01
C ASP A 168 21.83 -28.30 -23.09
N ARG A 169 20.51 -28.24 -23.30
CA ARG A 169 19.52 -29.04 -22.57
C ARG A 169 18.75 -29.92 -23.55
N THR A 170 18.67 -31.20 -23.25
CA THR A 170 17.84 -32.18 -23.96
C THR A 170 16.47 -32.29 -23.31
N ALA A 171 15.48 -32.81 -24.04
CA ALA A 171 14.23 -33.25 -23.42
C ALA A 171 14.45 -34.49 -22.54
N HIS A 172 13.81 -34.62 -21.37
CA HIS A 172 12.97 -33.65 -20.67
C HIS A 172 13.81 -32.84 -19.67
N PHE A 173 13.75 -31.50 -19.71
CA PHE A 173 14.46 -30.64 -18.75
C PHE A 173 13.48 -29.72 -18.02
N ASN A 174 13.48 -29.79 -16.68
CA ASN A 174 12.66 -28.93 -15.83
C ASN A 174 13.53 -28.27 -14.76
N THR A 175 13.48 -26.95 -14.66
CA THR A 175 14.18 -26.22 -13.61
C THR A 175 13.38 -25.02 -13.12
N LYS A 176 13.69 -24.59 -11.90
CA LYS A 176 13.03 -23.48 -11.21
C LYS A 176 14.08 -22.46 -10.80
N ILE A 177 13.95 -21.25 -11.32
CA ILE A 177 14.81 -20.12 -10.98
C ILE A 177 14.00 -19.21 -10.05
N TYR A 178 14.47 -19.03 -8.82
CA TYR A 178 13.83 -18.16 -7.85
C TYR A 178 14.38 -16.74 -7.99
N LEU A 179 13.48 -15.77 -8.15
CA LEU A 179 13.80 -14.36 -8.22
C LEU A 179 13.33 -13.67 -6.94
N LYS A 180 14.22 -12.89 -6.34
CA LYS A 180 13.87 -12.03 -5.21
C LYS A 180 12.95 -10.91 -5.68
N GLY A 181 12.16 -10.34 -4.77
CA GLY A 181 11.26 -9.22 -5.09
C GLY A 181 11.98 -7.98 -5.63
N ASN A 182 13.26 -7.78 -5.32
CA ASN A 182 14.05 -6.67 -5.83
C ASN A 182 14.64 -6.90 -7.24
N ALA A 183 14.26 -7.99 -7.93
CA ALA A 183 14.66 -8.24 -9.31
C ALA A 183 13.89 -7.35 -10.29
N ARG A 184 14.61 -6.67 -11.20
CA ARG A 184 14.10 -5.85 -12.30
C ARG A 184 14.73 -6.28 -13.63
N ASN A 185 14.20 -5.77 -14.74
CA ASN A 185 14.73 -6.01 -16.09
C ASN A 185 14.97 -7.49 -16.41
N ILE A 186 14.03 -8.35 -16.01
CA ILE A 186 14.13 -9.79 -16.24
C ILE A 186 14.04 -10.04 -17.75
N SER A 187 15.09 -10.65 -18.31
CA SER A 187 15.18 -11.03 -19.72
C SER A 187 15.36 -12.54 -19.80
N VAL A 188 14.46 -13.20 -20.54
CA VAL A 188 14.51 -14.63 -20.83
C VAL A 188 14.62 -14.78 -22.34
N LYS A 189 15.67 -15.46 -22.79
CA LYS A 189 15.85 -15.87 -24.18
C LYS A 189 16.04 -17.37 -24.23
N ILE A 190 15.44 -18.00 -25.24
CA ILE A 190 15.50 -19.45 -25.47
C ILE A 190 15.99 -19.63 -26.89
N ARG A 191 16.94 -20.55 -27.10
CA ARG A 191 17.50 -20.87 -28.40
C ARG A 191 17.39 -22.35 -28.65
N GLU A 192 16.87 -22.76 -29.79
CA GLU A 192 16.91 -24.15 -30.23
C GLU A 192 18.07 -24.37 -31.20
N CYS A 193 18.69 -25.55 -31.13
CA CYS A 193 19.69 -26.00 -32.09
C CYS A 193 18.97 -26.64 -33.28
N THR A 194 18.95 -25.96 -34.42
CA THR A 194 18.29 -26.44 -35.65
C THR A 194 19.20 -27.39 -36.46
N GLY A 195 20.52 -27.35 -36.21
CA GLY A 195 21.52 -28.09 -36.98
C GLY A 195 21.73 -27.56 -38.41
N LEU A 196 21.16 -26.41 -38.78
CA LEU A 196 21.30 -25.80 -40.10
C LEU A 196 22.55 -24.91 -40.16
N ALA A 197 23.41 -25.09 -41.16
CA ALA A 197 24.66 -24.34 -41.31
C ALA A 197 24.48 -22.81 -41.42
N TRP A 198 23.33 -22.35 -41.93
CA TRP A 198 23.01 -20.93 -42.10
C TRP A 198 22.19 -20.33 -40.93
N GLU A 199 21.69 -21.16 -40.02
CA GLU A 199 20.91 -20.72 -38.86
C GLU A 199 21.05 -21.72 -37.71
N TRP A 200 22.27 -21.90 -37.21
CA TRP A 200 22.60 -22.99 -36.27
C TRP A 200 21.82 -22.91 -34.94
N TRP A 201 21.50 -21.68 -34.52
CA TRP A 201 20.67 -21.39 -33.35
C TRP A 201 19.54 -20.46 -33.75
N ARG A 202 18.31 -20.83 -33.39
CA ARG A 202 17.11 -20.04 -33.63
C ARG A 202 16.49 -19.62 -32.30
N ASP A 203 16.16 -18.34 -32.15
CA ASP A 203 15.45 -17.86 -30.96
C ASP A 203 13.98 -18.37 -30.99
N VAL A 204 13.50 -18.88 -29.86
CA VAL A 204 12.16 -19.48 -29.66
C VAL A 204 11.35 -18.68 -28.65
#